data_AF-A0A074RNL3-F1
#
_entry.id   AF-A0A074RNL3-F1
#
_cell.length_a   1.000
_cell.length_b   1.000
_cell.length_c   1.000
_cell.angle_alpha   90.00
_cell.angle_beta   90.00
_cell.angle_gamma   90.00
#
_symmetry.space_group_name_H-M   'P 1'
#
loop_
_entity.id
_entity.type
_entity.pdbx_description
1 polymer ?
#
loop_
_entity_poly.entity_id
_entity_poly.type
_entity_poly.pdbx_seq_one_letter_code
_entity_poly.pdbx_strand_id
1 'polypeptide(L)'
;MNEPQSDPLPILTIAGTDPSGGAGIQADLKTFAAHGCYGTSVVTALVAQNTQGVQDIHAPPPDFVAHQIQCVLDDIPPRAIKTGMLTDEATLRAVLKTLKEFYVGDKAMPPLVVDPVMVSTSGHSLLDSSANALIKEELVPLAAMITPNVPEAELLLGLEPGSVDNLEAMLGAAEGISKLGLRATLVKGGHCKLSTRDVLALAKTRGPDTLYVRWDAGCGPDQPAILRLEHAKTMEEEEVVVDVLHLQDPKVDGVATVTLFVRPRLETTSTHGTGCTLSAALACAFAQGLNPFDATVQATRYSHQAIATAPHIGKGHGPLNHGHSVLARIIPQPTPANPYPFVSALINSCPQLWQDYVNHPFVTQLAAGTLPAENFVHYLKQDYIYLKHYARAHGLLAAKSTTFTGAGAAATIVLHIVRESQMHVEYCGKWGVTPGELETTPELPATAAYARYIMDVGYQGDDFILIIAVASCLLGYAEVGKRLLAAGANTEGNPYKRWIEDYGGIEFQEATRRGIDVMEQRAAQDPPSAHRFAQLQDVWERCVRLEIGFWDMGLKI
;
A
#
# COMPACT_ATOMS: atom_id res chain seq x y z
N MET A 1 5.49 -3.33 30.48
CA MET A 1 6.13 -4.65 30.70
C MET A 1 6.51 -5.15 29.32
N ASN A 2 7.78 -5.30 29.01
CA ASN A 2 8.20 -5.92 27.75
C ASN A 2 7.83 -7.39 27.85
N GLU A 3 6.96 -7.88 26.96
CA GLU A 3 6.78 -9.31 26.79
C GLU A 3 8.14 -9.96 26.49
N PRO A 4 8.42 -11.15 27.04
CA PRO A 4 9.66 -11.86 26.72
C PRO A 4 9.71 -12.08 25.21
N GLN A 5 10.75 -11.53 24.57
CA GLN A 5 11.01 -11.72 23.16
C GLN A 5 11.20 -13.22 22.92
N SER A 6 10.22 -13.87 22.30
CA SER A 6 10.29 -15.29 21.95
C SER A 6 11.44 -15.51 20.96
N ASP A 7 12.21 -16.57 21.15
CA ASP A 7 13.25 -16.96 20.20
C ASP A 7 12.67 -17.08 18.78
N PRO A 8 13.41 -16.63 17.74
CA PRO A 8 12.91 -16.64 16.37
C PRO A 8 12.71 -18.08 15.88
N LEU A 9 11.57 -18.34 15.22
CA LEU A 9 11.18 -19.67 14.77
C LEU A 9 12.05 -20.13 13.59
N PRO A 10 12.80 -21.26 13.68
CA PRO A 10 13.62 -21.73 12.57
C PRO A 10 12.78 -22.23 11.40
N ILE A 11 13.14 -21.86 10.18
CA ILE A 11 12.49 -22.31 8.93
C ILE A 11 13.59 -22.74 7.96
N LEU A 12 13.37 -23.85 7.27
CA LEU A 12 14.31 -24.37 6.28
C LEU A 12 13.76 -24.14 4.86
N THR A 13 14.51 -23.43 4.02
CA THR A 13 14.30 -23.46 2.57
C THR A 13 15.25 -24.45 1.88
N ILE A 14 14.74 -25.22 0.91
CA ILE A 14 15.50 -26.12 0.04
C ILE A 14 15.26 -25.65 -1.39
N ALA A 15 16.18 -24.87 -1.95
CA ALA A 15 16.00 -24.23 -3.26
C ALA A 15 17.34 -23.81 -3.91
N GLY A 16 17.26 -23.39 -5.17
CA GLY A 16 18.37 -22.76 -5.88
C GLY A 16 18.63 -21.31 -5.46
N THR A 17 19.82 -20.81 -5.77
CA THR A 17 20.18 -19.40 -5.56
C THR A 17 19.61 -18.49 -6.64
N ASP A 18 19.41 -17.22 -6.32
CA ASP A 18 19.34 -16.12 -7.27
C ASP A 18 20.32 -15.02 -6.79
N PRO A 19 21.46 -14.84 -7.47
CA PRO A 19 22.48 -13.89 -7.05
C PRO A 19 22.04 -12.43 -7.21
N SER A 20 20.99 -12.14 -7.98
CA SER A 20 20.38 -10.80 -8.01
C SER A 20 19.52 -10.51 -6.77
N GLY A 21 19.18 -11.55 -6.00
CA GLY A 21 18.48 -11.47 -4.73
C GLY A 21 16.98 -11.24 -4.84
N GLY A 22 16.38 -11.48 -6.01
CA GLY A 22 14.94 -11.30 -6.24
C GLY A 22 14.11 -12.55 -5.99
N ALA A 23 14.68 -13.74 -6.21
CA ALA A 23 14.04 -15.04 -6.07
C ALA A 23 14.92 -16.03 -5.28
N GLY A 24 14.63 -17.33 -5.38
CA GLY A 24 15.42 -18.41 -4.80
C GLY A 24 15.55 -18.33 -3.28
N ILE A 25 16.61 -18.92 -2.73
CA ILE A 25 16.86 -18.87 -1.28
C ILE A 25 17.02 -17.43 -0.76
N GLN A 26 17.46 -16.49 -1.58
CA GLN A 26 17.62 -15.09 -1.18
C GLN A 26 16.27 -14.44 -0.88
N ALA A 27 15.26 -14.65 -1.73
CA ALA A 27 13.90 -14.20 -1.47
C ALA A 27 13.30 -14.88 -0.25
N ASP A 28 13.55 -16.19 -0.10
CA ASP A 28 13.06 -16.97 1.03
C ASP A 28 13.62 -16.43 2.35
N LEU A 29 14.94 -16.30 2.48
CA LEU A 29 15.61 -15.80 3.69
C LEU A 29 15.22 -14.36 4.03
N LYS A 30 15.07 -13.47 3.02
CA LYS A 30 14.57 -12.10 3.24
C LYS A 30 13.14 -12.12 3.79
N THR A 31 12.29 -12.98 3.23
CA THR A 31 10.90 -13.14 3.68
C THR A 31 10.82 -13.70 5.09
N PHE A 32 11.65 -14.69 5.43
CA PHE A 32 11.75 -15.25 6.77
C PHE A 32 12.14 -14.17 7.79
N ALA A 33 13.17 -13.38 7.48
CA ALA A 33 13.60 -12.26 8.32
C ALA A 33 12.51 -11.19 8.48
N ALA A 34 11.78 -10.85 7.40
CA ALA A 34 10.69 -9.87 7.43
C ALA A 34 9.48 -10.30 8.29
N HIS A 35 9.36 -11.60 8.59
CA HIS A 35 8.36 -12.19 9.48
C HIS A 35 8.91 -12.54 10.88
N GLY A 36 10.13 -12.09 11.21
CA GLY A 36 10.76 -12.37 12.50
C GLY A 36 11.14 -13.84 12.72
N CYS A 37 11.23 -14.63 11.64
CA CYS A 37 11.64 -16.03 11.68
C CYS A 37 13.15 -16.19 11.43
N TYR A 38 13.74 -17.29 11.90
CA TYR A 38 15.14 -17.60 11.66
C TYR A 38 15.29 -18.47 10.41
N GLY A 39 15.89 -17.92 9.36
CA GLY A 39 16.04 -18.62 8.08
C GLY A 39 17.28 -19.52 8.03
N THR A 40 17.07 -20.79 7.67
CA THR A 40 18.11 -21.74 7.27
C THR A 40 17.90 -22.14 5.81
N SER A 41 18.97 -22.55 5.12
CA SER A 41 18.89 -22.84 3.68
C SER A 41 19.77 -24.01 3.27
N VAL A 42 19.24 -24.84 2.37
CA VAL A 42 19.97 -25.85 1.61
C VAL A 42 19.96 -25.46 0.14
N VAL A 43 21.14 -25.39 -0.47
CA VAL A 43 21.31 -25.00 -1.87
C VAL A 43 21.20 -26.24 -2.76
N THR A 44 20.21 -26.25 -3.65
CA THR A 44 20.03 -27.29 -4.69
C THR A 44 20.58 -26.90 -6.04
N ALA A 45 20.83 -25.60 -6.27
CA ALA A 45 21.46 -25.08 -7.49
C ALA A 45 22.15 -23.75 -7.21
N LEU A 46 23.35 -23.56 -7.76
CA LEU A 46 23.94 -22.24 -7.92
C LEU A 46 23.55 -21.70 -9.30
N VAL A 47 22.75 -20.64 -9.33
CA VAL A 47 22.26 -20.07 -10.60
C VAL A 47 23.04 -18.79 -10.90
N ALA A 48 23.54 -18.65 -12.12
CA ALA A 48 23.94 -17.36 -12.66
C ALA A 48 22.69 -16.71 -13.28
N GLN A 49 22.07 -15.77 -12.57
CA GLN A 49 20.84 -15.10 -12.99
C GLN A 49 20.87 -13.62 -12.65
N ASN A 50 20.14 -12.82 -13.43
CA ASN A 50 19.80 -11.43 -13.10
C ASN A 50 18.36 -11.11 -13.52
N THR A 51 17.94 -9.85 -13.40
CA THR A 51 16.58 -9.40 -13.76
C THR A 51 16.20 -9.66 -15.23
N GLN A 52 17.16 -9.99 -16.09
CA GLN A 52 16.93 -10.30 -17.51
C GLN A 52 16.79 -11.81 -17.78
N GLY A 53 16.94 -12.68 -16.77
CA GLY A 53 16.76 -14.13 -16.90
C GLY A 53 17.94 -14.93 -16.36
N VAL A 54 17.89 -16.25 -16.57
CA VAL A 54 18.93 -17.22 -16.19
C VAL A 54 20.00 -17.29 -17.30
N GLN A 55 21.27 -17.33 -16.92
CA GLN A 55 22.43 -17.49 -17.81
C GLN A 55 23.08 -18.86 -17.68
N ASP A 56 23.14 -19.41 -16.47
CA ASP A 56 23.77 -20.71 -16.21
C ASP A 56 23.24 -21.32 -14.90
N ILE A 57 23.36 -22.64 -14.77
CA ILE A 57 22.95 -23.41 -13.59
C ILE A 57 24.05 -24.44 -13.26
N HIS A 58 24.56 -24.39 -12.04
CA HIS A 58 25.48 -25.37 -11.50
C HIS A 58 24.86 -26.11 -10.32
N ALA A 59 24.52 -27.39 -10.52
CA ALA A 59 23.95 -28.24 -9.49
C ALA A 59 25.06 -28.90 -8.64
N PRO A 60 25.03 -28.78 -7.30
CA PRO A 60 25.89 -29.57 -6.43
C PRO A 60 25.53 -31.07 -6.51
N PRO A 61 26.46 -31.98 -6.17
CA PRO A 61 26.15 -33.41 -6.13
C PRO A 61 24.98 -33.73 -5.18
N PRO A 62 24.06 -34.65 -5.54
CA PRO A 62 22.91 -35.00 -4.70
C PRO A 62 23.26 -35.42 -3.27
N ASP A 63 24.36 -36.17 -3.08
CA ASP A 63 24.84 -36.56 -1.74
C ASP A 63 25.29 -35.36 -0.90
N PHE A 64 25.78 -34.29 -1.54
CA PHE A 64 26.11 -33.05 -0.85
C PHE A 64 24.86 -32.27 -0.46
N VAL A 65 23.79 -32.30 -1.28
CA VAL A 65 22.48 -31.75 -0.90
C VAL A 65 21.90 -32.49 0.31
N ALA A 66 21.94 -33.83 0.31
CA ALA A 66 21.54 -34.65 1.45
C ALA A 66 22.34 -34.29 2.72
N HIS A 67 23.66 -34.13 2.60
CA HIS A 67 24.51 -33.75 3.72
C HIS A 67 24.18 -32.35 4.27
N GLN A 68 23.92 -31.37 3.40
CA GLN A 68 23.45 -30.04 3.84
C GLN A 68 22.15 -30.14 4.64
N ILE A 69 21.17 -30.92 4.17
CA ILE A 69 19.90 -31.15 4.89
C ILE A 69 20.20 -31.76 6.27
N GLN A 70 21.01 -32.81 6.33
CA GLN A 70 21.36 -33.49 7.58
C GLN A 70 22.01 -32.54 8.59
N CYS A 71 22.98 -31.73 8.15
CA CYS A 71 23.64 -30.73 9.00
C CYS A 71 22.66 -29.74 9.62
N VAL A 72 21.67 -29.26 8.85
CA VAL A 72 20.65 -28.33 9.39
C VAL A 72 19.70 -29.07 10.33
N LEU A 73 19.21 -30.24 9.95
CA LEU A 73 18.22 -30.97 10.75
C LEU A 73 18.77 -31.48 12.08
N ASP A 74 20.07 -31.82 12.14
CA ASP A 74 20.72 -32.30 13.37
C ASP A 74 20.98 -31.20 14.42
N ASP A 75 21.10 -29.94 13.99
CA ASP A 75 21.45 -28.81 14.86
C ASP A 75 20.27 -27.84 15.07
N ILE A 76 19.57 -27.48 13.99
CA ILE A 76 18.54 -26.44 13.97
C ILE A 76 17.22 -27.05 13.43
N PRO A 77 16.45 -27.76 14.26
CA PRO A 77 15.21 -28.41 13.82
C PRO A 77 14.18 -27.36 13.36
N PRO A 78 13.74 -27.38 12.08
CA PRO A 78 12.84 -26.38 11.55
C PRO A 78 11.40 -26.55 12.05
N ARG A 79 10.69 -25.42 12.17
CA ARG A 79 9.26 -25.34 12.48
C ARG A 79 8.39 -25.40 11.24
N ALA A 80 8.95 -25.11 10.07
CA ALA A 80 8.37 -25.32 8.75
C ALA A 80 9.49 -25.54 7.72
N ILE A 81 9.18 -26.25 6.64
CA ILE A 81 10.09 -26.45 5.50
C ILE A 81 9.43 -25.88 4.25
N LYS A 82 10.22 -25.27 3.38
CA LYS A 82 9.79 -24.78 2.06
C LYS A 82 10.70 -25.37 0.99
N THR A 83 10.14 -25.87 -0.11
CA THR A 83 10.92 -26.24 -1.30
C THR A 83 10.69 -25.24 -2.42
N GLY A 84 11.75 -24.91 -3.16
CA GLY A 84 11.69 -24.14 -4.40
C GLY A 84 12.19 -24.97 -5.59
N MET A 85 13.10 -24.41 -6.40
CA MET A 85 13.71 -25.13 -7.52
C MET A 85 14.52 -26.35 -7.04
N LEU A 86 14.16 -27.55 -7.51
CA LEU A 86 14.82 -28.83 -7.23
C LEU A 86 15.37 -29.39 -8.55
N THR A 87 16.58 -28.96 -8.90
CA THR A 87 17.25 -29.07 -10.22
C THR A 87 16.97 -30.29 -11.11
N ASP A 88 16.95 -31.49 -10.55
CA ASP A 88 16.82 -32.74 -11.30
C ASP A 88 16.25 -33.87 -10.43
N GLU A 89 15.93 -35.00 -11.05
CA GLU A 89 15.40 -36.19 -10.39
C GLU A 89 16.33 -36.70 -9.27
N ALA A 90 17.64 -36.74 -9.52
CA ALA A 90 18.60 -37.27 -8.56
C ALA A 90 18.64 -36.43 -7.26
N THR A 91 18.60 -35.11 -7.41
CA THR A 91 18.54 -34.15 -6.32
C THR A 91 17.22 -34.27 -5.56
N LEU A 92 16.09 -34.35 -6.27
CA LEU A 92 14.78 -34.54 -5.64
C LEU A 92 14.71 -35.87 -4.86
N ARG A 93 15.26 -36.97 -5.40
CA ARG A 93 15.36 -38.25 -4.67
C ARG A 93 16.20 -38.14 -3.42
N ALA A 94 17.34 -37.43 -3.47
CA ALA A 94 18.17 -37.20 -2.30
C ALA A 94 17.40 -36.41 -1.22
N VAL A 95 16.73 -35.31 -1.59
CA VAL A 95 15.89 -34.52 -0.68
C VAL A 95 14.79 -35.38 -0.04
N LEU A 96 14.01 -36.10 -0.85
CA LEU A 96 12.92 -36.95 -0.37
C LEU A 96 13.42 -38.06 0.55
N LYS A 97 14.50 -38.74 0.18
CA LYS A 97 15.10 -39.80 0.99
C LYS A 97 15.56 -39.26 2.34
N THR A 98 16.34 -38.17 2.36
CA THR A 98 16.85 -37.60 3.61
C THR A 98 15.73 -37.12 4.52
N LEU A 99 14.70 -36.46 3.99
CA LEU A 99 13.54 -36.04 4.79
C LEU A 99 12.77 -37.24 5.35
N LYS A 100 12.47 -38.25 4.51
CA LYS A 100 11.74 -39.46 4.93
C LYS A 100 12.50 -40.24 5.99
N GLU A 101 13.83 -40.37 5.85
CA GLU A 101 14.70 -41.09 6.80
C GLU A 101 14.85 -40.31 8.13
N PHE A 102 14.91 -38.98 8.08
CA PHE A 102 15.04 -38.17 9.30
C PHE A 102 13.75 -38.15 10.13
N TYR A 103 12.59 -38.05 9.48
CA TYR A 103 11.26 -37.97 10.10
C TYR A 103 10.54 -39.32 10.17
N VAL A 104 11.23 -40.34 10.70
CA VAL A 104 10.64 -41.67 11.02
C VAL A 104 10.27 -41.79 12.50
N GLY A 105 9.33 -42.69 12.82
CA GLY A 105 8.94 -42.99 14.21
C GLY A 105 8.20 -41.83 14.87
N ASP A 106 8.67 -41.41 16.05
CA ASP A 106 8.03 -40.34 16.85
C ASP A 106 8.36 -38.91 16.35
N LYS A 107 9.24 -38.77 15.34
CA LYS A 107 9.61 -37.47 14.75
C LYS A 107 8.59 -37.06 13.69
N ALA A 108 7.65 -36.20 14.07
CA ALA A 108 6.73 -35.59 13.11
C ALA A 108 7.45 -34.57 12.22
N MET A 109 7.29 -34.71 10.90
CA MET A 109 7.76 -33.70 9.95
C MET A 109 6.99 -32.39 10.15
N PRO A 110 7.67 -31.24 10.23
CA PRO A 110 6.98 -29.94 10.29
C PRO A 110 6.23 -29.67 8.96
N PRO A 111 5.29 -28.72 8.94
CA PRO A 111 4.57 -28.36 7.72
C PRO A 111 5.53 -28.07 6.56
N LEU A 112 5.31 -28.76 5.44
CA LEU A 112 6.08 -28.60 4.20
C LEU A 112 5.27 -27.77 3.18
N VAL A 113 5.80 -26.63 2.76
CA VAL A 113 5.26 -25.81 1.68
C VAL A 113 6.02 -26.09 0.39
N VAL A 114 5.32 -26.56 -0.63
CA VAL A 114 5.92 -26.90 -1.93
C VAL A 114 5.58 -25.82 -2.95
N ASP A 115 6.60 -25.07 -3.39
CA ASP A 115 6.52 -24.23 -4.59
C ASP A 115 7.06 -25.08 -5.77
N PRO A 116 6.20 -25.65 -6.62
CA PRO A 116 6.60 -26.58 -7.66
C PRO A 116 7.20 -25.81 -8.84
N VAL A 117 8.42 -25.30 -8.66
CA VAL A 117 9.15 -24.53 -9.68
C VAL A 117 9.52 -25.44 -10.85
N MET A 118 8.57 -25.65 -11.75
CA MET A 118 8.68 -26.53 -12.92
C MET A 118 8.94 -25.73 -14.21
N VAL A 119 8.55 -24.44 -14.22
CA VAL A 119 8.67 -23.54 -15.36
C VAL A 119 9.36 -22.26 -14.93
N SER A 120 10.30 -21.76 -15.73
CA SER A 120 10.95 -20.49 -15.47
C SER A 120 9.98 -19.32 -15.68
N THR A 121 10.27 -18.17 -15.10
CA THR A 121 9.53 -16.92 -15.39
C THR A 121 9.63 -16.49 -16.86
N SER A 122 10.57 -17.06 -17.63
CA SER A 122 10.70 -16.87 -19.09
C SER A 122 10.01 -17.96 -19.92
N GLY A 123 9.28 -18.89 -19.28
CA GLY A 123 8.47 -19.92 -19.96
C GLY A 123 9.24 -21.18 -20.38
N HIS A 124 10.45 -21.40 -19.90
CA HIS A 124 11.22 -22.62 -20.21
C HIS A 124 11.00 -23.69 -19.13
N SER A 125 10.80 -24.94 -19.55
CA SER A 125 10.79 -26.08 -18.62
C SER A 125 12.13 -26.14 -17.90
N LEU A 126 12.10 -26.10 -16.57
CA LEU A 126 13.30 -26.16 -15.73
C LEU A 126 13.68 -27.59 -15.37
N LEU A 127 12.73 -28.53 -15.47
CA LEU A 127 12.88 -29.92 -15.09
C LEU A 127 12.55 -30.86 -16.27
N ASP A 128 13.15 -32.04 -16.25
CA ASP A 128 12.79 -33.14 -17.14
C ASP A 128 11.46 -33.80 -16.70
N SER A 129 10.92 -34.66 -17.57
CA SER A 129 9.64 -35.31 -17.34
C SER A 129 9.65 -36.27 -16.13
N SER A 130 10.80 -36.85 -15.79
CA SER A 130 10.91 -37.77 -14.66
C SER A 130 10.92 -37.04 -13.32
N ALA A 131 11.58 -35.88 -13.20
CA ALA A 131 11.48 -35.03 -12.03
C ALA A 131 10.05 -34.52 -11.78
N ASN A 132 9.33 -34.15 -12.85
CA ASN A 132 7.93 -33.71 -12.74
C ASN A 132 7.00 -34.82 -12.20
N ALA A 133 7.18 -36.07 -12.66
CA ALA A 133 6.45 -37.22 -12.14
C ALA A 133 6.75 -37.44 -10.65
N LEU A 134 8.02 -37.33 -10.25
CA LEU A 134 8.45 -37.50 -8.87
C LEU A 134 7.90 -36.40 -7.94
N ILE A 135 7.81 -35.15 -8.42
CA ILE A 135 7.13 -34.07 -7.67
C ILE A 135 5.69 -34.48 -7.38
N LYS A 136 4.95 -34.91 -8.40
CA LYS A 136 3.54 -35.29 -8.28
C LYS A 136 3.31 -36.50 -7.38
N GLU A 137 4.11 -37.55 -7.54
CA GLU A 137 3.89 -38.86 -6.91
C GLU A 137 4.49 -38.96 -5.51
N GLU A 138 5.56 -38.23 -5.22
CA GLU A 138 6.29 -38.38 -3.95
C GLU A 138 6.42 -37.09 -3.13
N LEU A 139 6.61 -35.92 -3.74
CA LEU A 139 6.79 -34.67 -2.99
C LEU A 139 5.45 -34.05 -2.58
N VAL A 140 4.51 -33.98 -3.51
CA VAL A 140 3.17 -33.42 -3.30
C VAL A 140 2.44 -34.11 -2.14
N PRO A 141 2.41 -35.46 -2.03
CA PRO A 141 1.75 -36.12 -0.91
C PRO A 141 2.35 -35.82 0.49
N LEU A 142 3.56 -35.28 0.56
CA LEU A 142 4.19 -34.87 1.83
C LEU A 142 3.84 -33.43 2.22
N ALA A 143 3.30 -32.63 1.31
CA ALA A 143 3.12 -31.20 1.54
C ALA A 143 1.93 -30.92 2.46
N ALA A 144 2.11 -29.96 3.37
CA ALA A 144 1.01 -29.31 4.05
C ALA A 144 0.25 -28.37 3.10
N MET A 145 0.97 -27.76 2.15
CA MET A 145 0.40 -26.92 1.10
C MET A 145 1.28 -26.92 -0.14
N ILE A 146 0.65 -26.91 -1.33
CA ILE A 146 1.32 -26.65 -2.61
C ILE A 146 0.84 -25.32 -3.21
N THR A 147 1.74 -24.60 -3.88
CA THR A 147 1.46 -23.27 -4.46
C THR A 147 1.75 -23.17 -5.96
N PRO A 148 1.15 -23.98 -6.85
CA PRO A 148 1.41 -23.91 -8.28
C PRO A 148 0.84 -22.63 -8.91
N ASN A 149 1.52 -22.06 -9.90
CA ASN A 149 0.91 -21.13 -10.84
C ASN A 149 0.09 -21.90 -11.88
N VAL A 150 -0.60 -21.18 -12.78
CA VAL A 150 -1.44 -21.78 -13.81
C VAL A 150 -0.67 -22.78 -14.70
N PRO A 151 0.46 -22.42 -15.34
CA PRO A 151 1.27 -23.41 -16.08
C PRO A 151 1.73 -24.61 -15.26
N GLU A 152 2.14 -24.40 -14.00
CA GLU A 152 2.55 -25.48 -13.09
C GLU A 152 1.38 -26.40 -12.74
N ALA A 153 0.18 -25.84 -12.55
CA ALA A 153 -1.04 -26.60 -12.27
C ALA A 153 -1.45 -27.47 -13.47
N GLU A 154 -1.35 -26.95 -14.68
CA GLU A 154 -1.59 -27.71 -15.92
C GLU A 154 -0.61 -28.90 -16.02
N LEU A 155 0.69 -28.66 -15.78
CA LEU A 155 1.70 -29.71 -15.79
C LEU A 155 1.46 -30.80 -14.73
N LEU A 156 1.12 -30.42 -13.50
CA LEU A 156 0.81 -31.36 -12.42
C LEU A 156 -0.39 -32.25 -12.74
N LEU A 157 -1.39 -31.69 -13.42
CA LEU A 157 -2.60 -32.39 -13.81
C LEU A 157 -2.49 -33.16 -15.13
N GLY A 158 -1.42 -32.90 -15.91
CA GLY A 158 -1.27 -33.47 -17.25
C GLY A 158 -2.25 -32.86 -18.26
N LEU A 159 -2.59 -31.58 -18.08
CA LEU A 159 -3.44 -30.81 -18.99
C LEU A 159 -2.58 -30.16 -20.09
N GLU A 160 -3.19 -29.90 -21.24
CA GLU A 160 -2.55 -29.15 -22.31
C GLU A 160 -2.35 -27.68 -21.90
N PRO A 161 -1.24 -27.02 -22.29
CA PRO A 161 -1.00 -25.62 -21.96
C PRO A 161 -2.14 -24.70 -22.39
N GLY A 162 -2.62 -23.85 -21.49
CA GLY A 162 -3.75 -22.94 -21.71
C GLY A 162 -5.14 -23.57 -21.47
N SER A 163 -5.21 -24.80 -20.94
CA SER A 163 -6.48 -25.40 -20.49
C SER A 163 -7.11 -24.68 -19.30
N VAL A 164 -6.30 -23.99 -18.48
CA VAL A 164 -6.73 -23.23 -17.32
C VAL A 164 -6.73 -21.74 -17.67
N ASP A 165 -7.73 -21.30 -18.43
CA ASP A 165 -7.83 -19.94 -18.99
C ASP A 165 -8.82 -19.03 -18.27
N ASN A 166 -9.66 -19.60 -17.38
CA ASN A 166 -10.72 -18.90 -16.68
C ASN A 166 -10.82 -19.33 -15.21
N LEU A 167 -11.62 -18.59 -14.43
CA LEU A 167 -11.74 -18.82 -12.99
C LEU A 167 -12.35 -20.19 -12.65
N GLU A 168 -13.33 -20.70 -13.41
CA GLU A 168 -13.91 -22.03 -13.20
C GLU A 168 -12.87 -23.14 -13.41
N ALA A 169 -12.04 -23.01 -14.46
CA ALA A 169 -10.94 -23.93 -14.72
C ALA A 169 -9.88 -23.90 -13.61
N MET A 170 -9.61 -22.73 -13.03
CA MET A 170 -8.72 -22.61 -11.87
C MET A 170 -9.28 -23.34 -10.64
N LEU A 171 -10.60 -23.29 -10.40
CA LEU A 171 -11.25 -24.06 -9.34
C LEU A 171 -11.08 -25.56 -9.56
N GLY A 172 -11.35 -26.02 -10.80
CA GLY A 172 -11.16 -27.42 -11.18
C GLY A 172 -9.71 -27.87 -11.04
N ALA A 173 -8.74 -27.00 -11.35
CA ALA A 173 -7.33 -27.29 -11.16
C ALA A 173 -6.96 -27.42 -9.67
N ALA A 174 -7.43 -26.50 -8.82
CA ALA A 174 -7.18 -26.55 -7.38
C ALA A 174 -7.77 -27.82 -6.74
N GLU A 175 -9.00 -28.18 -7.13
CA GLU A 175 -9.66 -29.42 -6.70
C GLU A 175 -8.90 -30.66 -7.19
N GLY A 176 -8.55 -30.71 -8.48
CA GLY A 176 -7.81 -31.83 -9.08
C GLY A 176 -6.47 -32.10 -8.40
N ILE A 177 -5.73 -31.04 -8.06
CA ILE A 177 -4.46 -31.15 -7.35
C ILE A 177 -4.68 -31.60 -5.91
N SER A 178 -5.75 -31.15 -5.24
CA SER A 178 -6.06 -31.61 -3.89
C SER A 178 -6.27 -33.14 -3.83
N LYS A 179 -6.84 -33.74 -4.89
CA LYS A 179 -7.07 -35.18 -5.01
C LYS A 179 -5.78 -36.01 -5.11
N LEU A 180 -4.62 -35.37 -5.23
CA LEU A 180 -3.30 -36.02 -5.14
C LEU A 180 -2.87 -36.33 -3.68
N GLY A 181 -3.78 -36.16 -2.71
CA GLY A 181 -3.54 -36.47 -1.30
C GLY A 181 -3.22 -35.26 -0.42
N LEU A 182 -3.53 -34.05 -0.89
CA LEU A 182 -3.20 -32.79 -0.24
C LEU A 182 -4.37 -32.24 0.57
N ARG A 183 -4.06 -31.68 1.74
CA ARG A 183 -5.04 -30.96 2.56
C ARG A 183 -5.33 -29.55 2.06
N ALA A 184 -4.34 -28.89 1.47
CA ALA A 184 -4.45 -27.52 1.00
C ALA A 184 -3.71 -27.28 -0.33
N THR A 185 -4.40 -26.68 -1.29
CA THR A 185 -3.86 -26.31 -2.60
C THR A 185 -4.14 -24.83 -2.84
N LEU A 186 -3.11 -24.05 -3.18
CA LEU A 186 -3.24 -22.63 -3.54
C LEU A 186 -2.80 -22.43 -4.99
N VAL A 187 -3.75 -22.36 -5.93
CA VAL A 187 -3.46 -22.06 -7.34
C VAL A 187 -3.34 -20.56 -7.54
N LYS A 188 -2.16 -20.11 -8.00
CA LYS A 188 -1.80 -18.69 -8.17
C LYS A 188 -2.31 -18.16 -9.52
N GLY A 189 -3.18 -17.16 -9.53
CA GLY A 189 -3.88 -16.71 -10.75
C GLY A 189 -3.25 -15.58 -11.54
N GLY A 190 -2.03 -15.16 -11.22
CA GLY A 190 -1.36 -14.04 -11.89
C GLY A 190 -1.23 -14.14 -13.42
N HIS A 191 -1.52 -15.29 -14.03
CA HIS A 191 -1.46 -15.55 -15.47
C HIS A 191 -2.83 -15.51 -16.17
N CYS A 192 -3.94 -15.54 -15.43
CA CYS A 192 -5.28 -15.38 -15.98
C CYS A 192 -5.67 -13.90 -15.97
N LYS A 193 -6.22 -13.40 -17.09
CA LYS A 193 -6.80 -12.06 -17.15
C LYS A 193 -8.23 -12.14 -16.62
N LEU A 194 -8.43 -11.70 -15.39
CA LEU A 194 -9.73 -11.72 -14.70
C LEU A 194 -10.17 -10.30 -14.36
N SER A 195 -11.48 -10.11 -14.31
CA SER A 195 -12.13 -8.88 -13.88
C SER A 195 -13.00 -9.10 -12.64
N THR A 196 -13.35 -8.01 -11.96
CA THR A 196 -14.34 -8.04 -10.87
C THR A 196 -15.66 -8.70 -11.31
N ARG A 197 -16.09 -8.49 -12.56
CA ARG A 197 -17.28 -9.14 -13.13
C ARG A 197 -17.18 -10.66 -13.10
N ASP A 198 -16.04 -11.23 -13.45
CA ASP A 198 -15.86 -12.69 -13.51
C ASP A 198 -16.02 -13.31 -12.13
N VAL A 199 -15.46 -12.65 -11.10
CA VAL A 199 -15.58 -13.07 -9.70
C VAL A 199 -17.04 -12.97 -9.22
N LEU A 200 -17.71 -11.85 -9.48
CA LEU A 200 -19.10 -11.63 -9.07
C LEU A 200 -20.06 -12.61 -9.77
N ALA A 201 -19.84 -12.89 -11.05
CA ALA A 201 -20.61 -13.86 -11.81
C ALA A 201 -20.49 -15.26 -11.20
N LEU A 202 -19.28 -15.70 -10.85
CA LEU A 202 -19.04 -16.99 -10.22
C LEU A 202 -19.61 -17.07 -8.79
N ALA A 203 -19.43 -16.01 -8.00
CA ALA A 203 -19.99 -15.94 -6.64
C ALA A 203 -21.52 -15.97 -6.62
N LYS A 204 -22.18 -15.55 -7.71
CA LYS A 204 -23.62 -15.62 -7.86
C LYS A 204 -24.10 -17.03 -8.24
N THR A 205 -23.31 -17.78 -9.02
CA THR A 205 -23.67 -19.14 -9.45
C THR A 205 -23.35 -20.18 -8.37
N ARG A 206 -22.29 -19.98 -7.59
CA ARG A 206 -21.87 -20.82 -6.47
C ARG A 206 -22.46 -20.27 -5.17
N GLY A 207 -23.27 -21.04 -4.45
CA GLY A 207 -23.86 -20.60 -3.18
C GLY A 207 -22.81 -20.29 -2.11
N PRO A 208 -23.14 -19.47 -1.09
CA PRO A 208 -22.19 -18.99 -0.08
C PRO A 208 -21.56 -20.10 0.76
N ASP A 209 -22.22 -21.25 0.84
CA ASP A 209 -21.74 -22.43 1.59
C ASP A 209 -20.64 -23.21 0.84
N THR A 210 -20.40 -22.89 -0.44
CA THR A 210 -19.46 -23.63 -1.31
C THR A 210 -18.28 -22.81 -1.81
N LEU A 211 -18.44 -21.48 -1.87
CA LEU A 211 -17.42 -20.56 -2.36
C LEU A 211 -17.40 -19.31 -1.49
N TYR A 212 -16.26 -19.07 -0.85
CA TYR A 212 -16.02 -17.83 -0.12
C TYR A 212 -15.18 -16.88 -0.97
N VAL A 213 -15.57 -15.61 -1.03
CA VAL A 213 -14.83 -14.57 -1.76
C VAL A 213 -14.28 -13.56 -0.78
N ARG A 214 -12.96 -13.44 -0.76
CA ARG A 214 -12.24 -12.46 0.05
C ARG A 214 -11.69 -11.36 -0.84
N TRP A 215 -12.25 -10.17 -0.74
CA TRP A 215 -11.74 -8.95 -1.36
C TRP A 215 -10.72 -8.29 -0.43
N ASP A 216 -9.53 -7.97 -0.95
CA ASP A 216 -8.56 -7.13 -0.25
C ASP A 216 -8.79 -5.64 -0.57
N ALA A 217 -8.14 -4.76 0.21
CA ALA A 217 -8.33 -3.32 0.13
C ALA A 217 -8.05 -2.77 -1.29
N GLY A 218 -8.95 -1.93 -1.77
CA GLY A 218 -8.83 -1.27 -3.08
C GLY A 218 -9.46 -2.01 -4.27
N CYS A 219 -10.22 -3.09 -4.01
CA CYS A 219 -11.05 -3.74 -5.03
C CYS A 219 -12.34 -4.30 -4.43
N GLY A 220 -13.35 -4.55 -5.27
CA GLY A 220 -14.60 -5.20 -4.87
C GLY A 220 -15.74 -4.24 -4.49
N PRO A 221 -16.92 -4.81 -4.15
CA PRO A 221 -18.17 -4.05 -4.00
C PRO A 221 -18.17 -3.04 -2.83
N ASP A 222 -17.36 -3.28 -1.80
CA ASP A 222 -17.36 -2.52 -0.54
C ASP A 222 -16.37 -1.33 -0.53
N GLN A 223 -15.73 -1.00 -1.66
CA GLN A 223 -14.77 0.11 -1.73
C GLN A 223 -15.46 1.49 -1.59
N PRO A 224 -14.98 2.42 -0.74
CA PRO A 224 -15.55 3.76 -0.59
C PRO A 224 -15.55 4.56 -1.90
N ALA A 225 -16.65 5.26 -2.20
CA ALA A 225 -16.85 5.95 -3.48
C ALA A 225 -15.88 7.12 -3.73
N ILE A 226 -15.43 7.85 -2.70
CA ILE A 226 -14.49 8.98 -2.82
C ILE A 226 -13.08 8.57 -3.27
N LEU A 227 -12.75 7.28 -3.12
CA LEU A 227 -11.48 6.71 -3.56
C LEU A 227 -11.54 6.20 -5.00
N ARG A 228 -12.69 6.38 -5.67
CA ARG A 228 -12.90 6.00 -7.07
C ARG A 228 -12.68 7.23 -7.95
N LEU A 229 -11.77 7.13 -8.92
CA LEU A 229 -11.50 8.21 -9.87
C LEU A 229 -12.74 8.44 -10.75
N GLU A 230 -13.09 9.71 -11.03
CA GLU A 230 -14.27 10.08 -11.85
C GLU A 230 -14.23 9.53 -13.29
N HIS A 231 -13.06 9.08 -13.76
CA HIS A 231 -12.84 8.47 -15.08
C HIS A 231 -12.44 6.99 -15.03
N ALA A 232 -12.56 6.33 -13.86
CA ALA A 232 -12.26 4.91 -13.73
C ALA A 232 -13.23 4.06 -14.58
N LYS A 233 -12.73 2.92 -15.08
CA LYS A 233 -13.58 1.85 -15.64
C LYS A 233 -14.69 1.53 -14.64
N THR A 234 -15.83 1.02 -15.12
CA THR A 234 -16.87 0.56 -14.18
C THR A 234 -16.26 -0.47 -13.22
N MET A 235 -16.69 -0.52 -11.95
CA MET A 235 -16.15 -1.43 -10.92
C MET A 235 -16.06 -2.89 -11.42
N GLU A 236 -17.00 -3.30 -12.27
CA GLU A 236 -17.03 -4.62 -12.90
C GLU A 236 -15.88 -4.90 -13.88
N GLU A 237 -15.31 -3.85 -14.50
CA GLU A 237 -14.25 -3.91 -15.52
C GLU A 237 -12.85 -3.76 -14.95
N GLU A 238 -12.71 -3.60 -13.62
CA GLU A 238 -11.41 -3.55 -12.95
C GLU A 238 -10.70 -4.91 -13.07
N GLU A 239 -9.44 -4.88 -13.49
CA GLU A 239 -8.60 -6.09 -13.58
C GLU A 239 -8.16 -6.52 -12.19
N VAL A 240 -8.32 -7.81 -11.90
CA VAL A 240 -8.00 -8.41 -10.61
C VAL A 240 -7.07 -9.61 -10.76
N VAL A 241 -6.34 -9.91 -9.70
CA VAL A 241 -5.62 -11.17 -9.51
C VAL A 241 -6.38 -11.99 -8.49
N VAL A 242 -6.66 -13.24 -8.84
CA VAL A 242 -7.39 -14.17 -7.97
C VAL A 242 -6.50 -15.38 -7.69
N ASP A 243 -6.20 -15.65 -6.42
CA ASP A 243 -5.66 -16.96 -6.04
C ASP A 243 -6.78 -17.84 -5.49
N VAL A 244 -6.75 -19.12 -5.84
CA VAL A 244 -7.79 -20.09 -5.46
C VAL A 244 -7.21 -21.04 -4.42
N LEU A 245 -7.70 -20.92 -3.18
CA LEU A 245 -7.40 -21.86 -2.11
C LEU A 245 -8.48 -22.93 -2.05
N HIS A 246 -8.07 -24.18 -2.20
CA HIS A 246 -8.92 -25.35 -2.00
C HIS A 246 -8.46 -26.11 -0.76
N LEU A 247 -9.35 -26.24 0.24
CA LEU A 247 -9.11 -26.96 1.49
C LEU A 247 -9.98 -28.21 1.56
N GLN A 248 -9.38 -29.36 1.85
CA GLN A 248 -10.12 -30.59 2.17
C GLN A 248 -10.44 -30.65 3.66
N ASP A 249 -11.70 -30.94 4.03
CA ASP A 249 -12.09 -31.18 5.43
C ASP A 249 -11.49 -32.52 5.92
N PRO A 250 -10.68 -32.53 7.00
CA PRO A 250 -10.13 -33.76 7.56
C PRO A 250 -11.15 -34.68 8.25
N LYS A 251 -12.39 -34.24 8.48
CA LYS A 251 -13.43 -34.97 9.21
C LYS A 251 -14.56 -35.51 8.34
N VAL A 252 -14.71 -35.01 7.11
CA VAL A 252 -15.77 -35.41 6.19
C VAL A 252 -15.16 -35.63 4.81
N ASP A 253 -15.15 -36.87 4.34
CA ASP A 253 -14.77 -37.20 2.97
C ASP A 253 -15.62 -36.36 1.99
N GLY A 254 -14.98 -35.40 1.33
CA GLY A 254 -15.56 -34.65 0.21
C GLY A 254 -16.14 -33.26 0.51
N VAL A 255 -16.14 -32.75 1.76
CA VAL A 255 -16.52 -31.34 1.98
C VAL A 255 -15.29 -30.47 1.80
N ALA A 256 -15.19 -29.83 0.63
CA ALA A 256 -14.14 -28.89 0.32
C ALA A 256 -14.61 -27.45 0.58
N THR A 257 -13.78 -26.64 1.23
CA THR A 257 -13.99 -25.18 1.28
C THR A 257 -13.10 -24.55 0.22
N VAL A 258 -13.73 -23.79 -0.69
CA VAL A 258 -13.02 -23.01 -1.71
C VAL A 258 -13.05 -21.55 -1.32
N THR A 259 -11.88 -20.91 -1.31
CA THR A 259 -11.76 -19.46 -1.07
C THR A 259 -11.05 -18.79 -2.24
N LEU A 260 -11.65 -17.70 -2.74
CA LEU A 260 -11.02 -16.76 -3.67
C LEU A 260 -10.34 -15.64 -2.90
N PHE A 261 -9.05 -15.44 -3.12
CA PHE A 261 -8.30 -14.29 -2.62
C PHE A 261 -8.14 -13.27 -3.75
N VAL A 262 -8.98 -12.23 -3.74
CA VAL A 262 -9.10 -11.26 -4.82
C VAL A 262 -8.38 -9.97 -4.47
N ARG A 263 -7.51 -9.51 -5.36
CA ARG A 263 -6.68 -8.31 -5.20
C ARG A 263 -6.67 -7.50 -6.51
N PRO A 264 -6.47 -6.18 -6.46
CA PRO A 264 -6.32 -5.39 -7.68
C PRO A 264 -5.07 -5.83 -8.46
N ARG A 265 -5.15 -5.82 -9.79
CA ARG A 265 -3.97 -6.00 -10.64
C ARG A 265 -3.08 -4.77 -10.52
N LEU A 266 -1.82 -4.98 -10.17
CA LEU A 266 -0.83 -3.90 -10.09
C LEU A 266 -0.11 -3.75 -11.43
N GLU A 267 -0.09 -2.53 -11.97
CA GLU A 267 0.71 -2.19 -13.15
C GLU A 267 2.18 -2.05 -12.77
N THR A 268 2.93 -3.15 -12.85
CA THR A 268 4.38 -3.15 -12.55
C THR A 268 5.11 -4.25 -13.30
N THR A 269 6.38 -4.01 -13.58
CA THR A 269 7.32 -5.00 -14.11
C THR A 269 8.09 -5.74 -13.00
N SER A 270 7.94 -5.31 -11.74
CA SER A 270 8.69 -5.87 -10.60
C SER A 270 7.98 -7.08 -9.99
N THR A 271 7.94 -8.18 -10.74
CA THR A 271 7.26 -9.43 -10.37
C THR A 271 8.24 -10.60 -10.15
N HIS A 272 9.55 -10.36 -10.29
CA HIS A 272 10.58 -11.39 -10.14
C HIS A 272 10.64 -11.90 -8.70
N GLY A 273 10.41 -13.20 -8.50
CA GLY A 273 10.40 -13.84 -7.18
C GLY A 273 9.06 -13.84 -6.44
N THR A 274 7.95 -13.48 -7.11
CA THR A 274 6.60 -13.49 -6.50
C THR A 274 6.25 -14.86 -5.89
N GLY A 275 6.52 -15.95 -6.61
CA GLY A 275 6.24 -17.32 -6.15
C GLY A 275 7.06 -17.73 -4.92
N CYS A 276 8.38 -17.47 -4.96
CA CYS A 276 9.27 -17.76 -3.83
C CYS A 276 8.86 -16.96 -2.59
N THR A 277 8.55 -15.67 -2.76
CA THR A 277 8.11 -14.79 -1.68
C THR A 277 6.81 -15.28 -1.05
N LEU A 278 5.82 -15.65 -1.85
CA LEU A 278 4.52 -16.12 -1.37
C LEU A 278 4.65 -17.43 -0.58
N SER A 279 5.36 -18.43 -1.15
CA SER A 279 5.56 -19.72 -0.50
C SER A 279 6.43 -19.62 0.76
N ALA A 280 7.42 -18.72 0.78
CA ALA A 280 8.21 -18.43 1.98
C ALA A 280 7.35 -17.77 3.09
N ALA A 281 6.46 -16.85 2.75
CA ALA A 281 5.55 -16.23 3.72
C ALA A 281 4.54 -17.25 4.28
N LEU A 282 4.07 -18.20 3.46
CA LEU A 282 3.25 -19.33 3.92
C LEU A 282 4.01 -20.22 4.91
N ALA A 283 5.29 -20.54 4.63
CA ALA A 283 6.11 -21.31 5.56
C ALA A 283 6.30 -20.59 6.89
N CYS A 284 6.46 -19.25 6.89
CA CYS A 284 6.47 -18.44 8.11
C CYS A 284 5.17 -18.58 8.90
N ALA A 285 4.04 -18.43 8.21
CA ALA A 285 2.74 -18.54 8.84
C ALA A 285 2.50 -19.94 9.45
N PHE A 286 2.90 -21.01 8.77
CA PHE A 286 2.82 -22.36 9.32
C PHE A 286 3.76 -22.57 10.51
N ALA A 287 4.98 -22.03 10.47
CA ALA A 287 5.90 -22.08 11.60
C ALA A 287 5.30 -21.39 12.85
N GLN A 288 4.55 -20.30 12.63
CA GLN A 288 3.80 -19.55 13.65
C GLN A 288 2.52 -20.26 14.12
N GLY A 289 2.16 -21.41 13.53
CA GLY A 289 1.00 -22.21 13.92
C GLY A 289 -0.32 -21.77 13.30
N LEU A 290 -0.30 -20.94 12.25
CA LEU A 290 -1.52 -20.53 11.54
C LEU A 290 -2.10 -21.70 10.74
N ASN A 291 -3.43 -21.73 10.63
CA ASN A 291 -4.12 -22.68 9.75
C ASN A 291 -3.94 -22.26 8.26
N PRO A 292 -4.22 -23.16 7.29
CA PRO A 292 -4.03 -22.87 5.87
C PRO A 292 -4.74 -21.61 5.35
N PHE A 293 -5.92 -21.28 5.86
CA PHE A 293 -6.66 -20.08 5.46
C PHE A 293 -5.96 -18.82 5.96
N ASP A 294 -5.68 -18.72 7.25
CA ASP A 294 -5.02 -17.55 7.85
C ASP A 294 -3.59 -17.38 7.34
N ALA A 295 -2.88 -18.49 7.10
CA ALA A 295 -1.58 -18.47 6.44
C ALA A 295 -1.66 -17.87 5.04
N THR A 296 -2.68 -18.24 4.25
CA THR A 296 -2.90 -17.67 2.92
C THR A 296 -3.26 -16.19 2.99
N VAL A 297 -4.09 -15.76 3.96
CA VAL A 297 -4.38 -14.34 4.19
C VAL A 297 -3.09 -13.55 4.43
N GLN A 298 -2.22 -14.01 5.34
CA GLN A 298 -0.97 -13.33 5.66
C GLN A 298 -0.03 -13.27 4.45
N ALA A 299 0.18 -14.42 3.80
CA ALA A 299 1.15 -14.54 2.72
C ALA A 299 0.75 -13.74 1.48
N THR A 300 -0.52 -13.78 1.10
CA THR A 300 -1.02 -13.05 -0.07
C THR A 300 -0.96 -11.53 0.12
N ARG A 301 -1.29 -11.04 1.32
CA ARG A 301 -1.18 -9.61 1.68
C ARG A 301 0.26 -9.13 1.67
N TYR A 302 1.16 -9.88 2.28
CA TYR A 302 2.58 -9.58 2.29
C TYR A 302 3.13 -9.52 0.86
N SER A 303 2.91 -10.56 0.05
CA SER A 303 3.37 -10.62 -1.33
C SER A 303 2.81 -9.46 -2.18
N HIS A 304 1.52 -9.14 -2.03
CA HIS A 304 0.90 -8.03 -2.74
C HIS A 304 1.50 -6.66 -2.36
N GLN A 305 1.72 -6.40 -1.07
CA GLN A 305 2.37 -5.16 -0.62
C GLN A 305 3.84 -5.08 -1.06
N ALA A 306 4.55 -6.21 -1.08
CA ALA A 306 5.92 -6.28 -1.57
C ALA A 306 6.01 -5.93 -3.08
N ILE A 307 5.00 -6.31 -3.88
CA ILE A 307 4.87 -5.90 -5.28
C ILE A 307 4.52 -4.41 -5.38
N ALA A 308 3.51 -3.96 -4.61
CA ALA A 308 3.02 -2.58 -4.65
C ALA A 308 4.07 -1.55 -4.25
N THR A 309 5.04 -1.94 -3.42
CA THR A 309 6.12 -1.07 -2.94
C THR A 309 7.47 -1.37 -3.59
N ALA A 310 7.48 -2.16 -4.68
CA ALA A 310 8.71 -2.61 -5.31
C ALA A 310 9.59 -1.43 -5.79
N PRO A 311 10.92 -1.51 -5.61
CA PRO A 311 11.84 -0.40 -5.87
C PRO A 311 12.27 -0.25 -7.35
N HIS A 312 11.74 -1.06 -8.27
CA HIS A 312 12.10 -1.07 -9.71
C HIS A 312 13.62 -1.23 -9.97
N ILE A 313 14.23 -2.24 -9.35
CA ILE A 313 15.68 -2.53 -9.51
C ILE A 313 15.94 -3.39 -10.75
N GLY A 314 16.98 -3.03 -11.51
CA GLY A 314 17.45 -3.80 -12.67
C GLY A 314 16.95 -3.27 -14.01
N LYS A 315 17.22 -4.03 -15.08
CA LYS A 315 16.85 -3.66 -16.47
C LYS A 315 15.76 -4.55 -17.08
N GLY A 316 15.37 -5.62 -16.39
CA GLY A 316 14.30 -6.54 -16.81
C GLY A 316 13.18 -6.58 -15.79
N HIS A 317 12.74 -7.78 -15.41
CA HIS A 317 11.74 -7.95 -14.34
C HIS A 317 12.42 -7.78 -12.98
N GLY A 318 12.07 -6.70 -12.28
CA GLY A 318 12.68 -6.32 -11.01
C GLY A 318 12.18 -7.16 -9.83
N PRO A 319 12.95 -7.21 -8.72
CA PRO A 319 12.55 -7.91 -7.50
C PRO A 319 11.45 -7.15 -6.72
N LEU A 320 10.73 -7.89 -5.88
CA LEU A 320 9.76 -7.35 -4.92
C LEU A 320 10.47 -6.61 -3.76
N ASN A 321 9.76 -5.71 -3.08
CA ASN A 321 10.20 -5.12 -1.82
C ASN A 321 9.93 -6.06 -0.62
N HIS A 322 10.80 -7.06 -0.44
CA HIS A 322 10.73 -8.00 0.68
C HIS A 322 10.85 -7.31 2.06
N GLY A 323 11.38 -6.09 2.11
CA GLY A 323 11.55 -5.36 3.36
C GLY A 323 10.35 -4.50 3.76
N HIS A 324 9.23 -4.50 3.02
CA HIS A 324 8.17 -3.49 3.21
C HIS A 324 7.55 -3.49 4.62
N SER A 325 7.60 -4.61 5.35
CA SER A 325 7.09 -4.73 6.73
C SER A 325 8.10 -4.31 7.81
N VAL A 326 9.40 -4.30 7.50
CA VAL A 326 10.50 -4.01 8.44
C VAL A 326 11.21 -2.67 8.14
N LEU A 327 11.16 -2.22 6.88
CA LEU A 327 11.56 -0.89 6.43
C LEU A 327 10.32 0.00 6.48
N ALA A 328 10.14 0.70 7.60
CA ALA A 328 8.98 1.58 7.78
C ALA A 328 9.02 2.75 6.79
N ARG A 329 8.37 2.58 5.62
CA ARG A 329 7.90 3.72 4.82
C ARG A 329 6.62 4.23 5.46
N ILE A 330 6.73 5.35 6.17
CA ILE A 330 5.59 5.99 6.85
C ILE A 330 4.59 6.57 5.85
N ILE A 331 5.08 7.00 4.69
CA ILE A 331 4.29 7.56 3.61
C ILE A 331 4.34 6.61 2.40
N PRO A 332 3.18 6.17 1.86
CA PRO A 332 3.16 5.33 0.67
C PRO A 332 3.67 6.10 -0.55
N GLN A 333 4.06 5.39 -1.61
CA GLN A 333 4.41 6.06 -2.88
C GLN A 333 3.15 6.58 -3.58
N PRO A 334 3.26 7.65 -4.39
CA PRO A 334 2.15 8.11 -5.21
C PRO A 334 1.64 7.01 -6.13
N THR A 335 0.31 6.87 -6.22
CA THR A 335 -0.36 5.97 -7.16
C THR A 335 -1.40 6.75 -7.95
N PRO A 336 -1.92 6.23 -9.08
CA PRO A 336 -3.05 6.86 -9.76
C PRO A 336 -4.27 7.10 -8.85
N ALA A 337 -4.49 6.20 -7.87
CA ALA A 337 -5.58 6.31 -6.90
C ALA A 337 -5.29 7.28 -5.74
N ASN A 338 -4.01 7.48 -5.39
CA ASN A 338 -3.58 8.46 -4.41
C ASN A 338 -2.31 9.16 -4.91
N PRO A 339 -2.46 10.20 -5.76
CA PRO A 339 -1.32 10.93 -6.30
C PRO A 339 -0.59 11.77 -5.25
N TYR A 340 -1.23 12.03 -4.09
CA TYR A 340 -0.73 12.90 -3.02
C TYR A 340 -0.77 12.20 -1.65
N PRO A 341 0.06 11.15 -1.47
CA PRO A 341 0.02 10.30 -0.29
C PRO A 341 0.38 11.02 1.01
N PHE A 342 1.27 12.00 0.98
CA PHE A 342 1.67 12.74 2.17
C PHE A 342 0.55 13.67 2.65
N VAL A 343 -0.02 14.48 1.75
CA VAL A 343 -1.12 15.40 2.09
C VAL A 343 -2.36 14.61 2.52
N SER A 344 -2.65 13.48 1.85
CA SER A 344 -3.73 12.57 2.25
C SER A 344 -3.52 12.04 3.66
N ALA A 345 -2.29 11.65 4.02
CA ALA A 345 -1.98 11.16 5.36
C ALA A 345 -2.07 12.25 6.44
N LEU A 346 -1.77 13.52 6.10
CA LEU A 346 -1.97 14.66 6.99
C LEU A 346 -3.46 14.91 7.26
N ILE A 347 -4.28 15.03 6.22
CA ILE A 347 -5.73 15.26 6.39
C ILE A 347 -6.37 14.12 7.19
N ASN A 348 -6.00 12.87 6.87
CA ASN A 348 -6.50 11.68 7.56
C ASN A 348 -5.97 11.50 9.00
N SER A 349 -5.03 12.33 9.45
CA SER A 349 -4.59 12.32 10.85
C SER A 349 -5.64 12.90 11.80
N CYS A 350 -6.51 13.79 11.30
CA CYS A 350 -7.53 14.47 12.10
C CYS A 350 -8.87 14.58 11.35
N PRO A 351 -9.47 13.46 10.90
CA PRO A 351 -10.57 13.47 9.93
C PRO A 351 -11.82 14.21 10.44
N GLN A 352 -12.16 14.06 11.73
CA GLN A 352 -13.30 14.77 12.31
C GLN A 352 -13.07 16.28 12.35
N LEU A 353 -11.89 16.72 12.81
CA LEU A 353 -11.56 18.15 12.85
C LEU A 353 -11.50 18.76 11.45
N TRP A 354 -10.99 18.02 10.48
CA TRP A 354 -11.03 18.46 9.09
C TRP A 354 -12.46 18.67 8.60
N GLN A 355 -13.38 17.74 8.89
CA GLN A 355 -14.80 17.89 8.53
C GLN A 355 -15.46 19.07 9.25
N ASP A 356 -15.15 19.28 10.54
CA ASP A 356 -15.66 20.41 11.32
C ASP A 356 -15.17 21.75 10.75
N TYR A 357 -13.94 21.79 10.25
CA TYR A 357 -13.35 22.94 9.56
C TYR A 357 -14.03 23.21 8.22
N VAL A 358 -14.03 22.25 7.29
CA VAL A 358 -14.50 22.50 5.92
C VAL A 358 -16.03 22.52 5.78
N ASN A 359 -16.76 22.09 6.80
CA ASN A 359 -18.23 22.19 6.89
C ASN A 359 -18.70 23.12 8.01
N HIS A 360 -17.83 24.02 8.47
CA HIS A 360 -18.14 24.93 9.57
C HIS A 360 -19.45 25.72 9.35
N PRO A 361 -20.24 26.03 10.41
CA PRO A 361 -21.49 26.78 10.27
C PRO A 361 -21.37 28.14 9.58
N PHE A 362 -20.18 28.76 9.63
CA PHE A 362 -19.88 29.98 8.88
C PHE A 362 -19.99 29.75 7.36
N VAL A 363 -19.31 28.72 6.85
CA VAL A 363 -19.24 28.45 5.41
C VAL A 363 -20.55 27.85 4.88
N THR A 364 -21.31 27.13 5.71
CA THR A 364 -22.63 26.62 5.32
C THR A 364 -23.67 27.74 5.23
N GLN A 365 -23.65 28.71 6.16
CA GLN A 365 -24.49 29.91 6.06
C GLN A 365 -24.09 30.80 4.88
N LEU A 366 -22.79 30.92 4.61
CA LEU A 366 -22.25 31.62 3.43
C LEU A 366 -22.75 30.97 2.13
N ALA A 367 -22.69 29.64 2.03
CA ALA A 367 -23.19 28.89 0.88
C ALA A 367 -24.70 29.10 0.65
N ALA A 368 -25.48 29.16 1.73
CA ALA A 368 -26.92 29.41 1.68
C ALA A 368 -27.30 30.88 1.46
N GLY A 369 -26.33 31.81 1.48
CA GLY A 369 -26.60 33.26 1.43
C GLY A 369 -27.31 33.79 2.69
N THR A 370 -27.26 33.07 3.80
CA THR A 370 -27.98 33.39 5.06
C THR A 370 -27.08 33.95 6.16
N LEU A 371 -25.75 33.90 5.98
CA LEU A 371 -24.80 34.49 6.92
C LEU A 371 -25.11 36.00 7.06
N PRO A 372 -25.14 36.57 8.28
CA PRO A 372 -25.32 38.01 8.45
C PRO A 372 -24.15 38.81 7.85
N ALA A 373 -24.45 39.92 7.18
CA ALA A 373 -23.44 40.77 6.53
C ALA A 373 -22.39 41.30 7.52
N GLU A 374 -22.82 41.67 8.72
CA GLU A 374 -21.98 42.10 9.84
C GLU A 374 -20.96 41.03 10.27
N ASN A 375 -21.37 39.76 10.32
CA ASN A 375 -20.50 38.62 10.62
C ASN A 375 -19.44 38.44 9.53
N PHE A 376 -19.86 38.56 8.27
CA PHE A 376 -18.95 38.46 7.13
C PHE A 376 -17.93 39.61 7.11
N VAL A 377 -18.38 40.85 7.37
CA VAL A 377 -17.51 42.02 7.50
C VAL A 377 -16.54 41.86 8.68
N HIS A 378 -17.00 41.33 9.81
CA HIS A 378 -16.15 41.05 10.96
C HIS A 378 -15.02 40.07 10.61
N TYR A 379 -15.36 38.98 9.91
CA TYR A 379 -14.40 38.03 9.34
C TYR A 379 -13.41 38.72 8.39
N LEU A 380 -13.88 39.48 7.40
CA LEU A 380 -13.01 40.13 6.40
C LEU A 380 -11.98 41.08 7.03
N LYS A 381 -12.38 41.81 8.07
CA LYS A 381 -11.50 42.72 8.81
C LYS A 381 -10.36 41.96 9.50
N GLN A 382 -10.65 40.79 10.08
CA GLN A 382 -9.64 39.95 10.73
C GLN A 382 -8.78 39.19 9.71
N ASP A 383 -9.37 38.74 8.61
CA ASP A 383 -8.67 38.08 7.50
C ASP A 383 -7.59 39.01 6.91
N TYR A 384 -7.91 40.30 6.73
CA TYR A 384 -6.94 41.31 6.33
C TYR A 384 -5.74 41.43 7.29
N ILE A 385 -5.97 41.31 8.60
CA ILE A 385 -4.89 41.31 9.61
C ILE A 385 -4.09 40.00 9.52
N TYR A 386 -4.77 38.86 9.40
CA TYR A 386 -4.14 37.55 9.27
C TYR A 386 -3.22 37.48 8.05
N LEU A 387 -3.63 38.01 6.89
CA LEU A 387 -2.81 38.04 5.67
C LEU A 387 -1.46 38.74 5.88
N LYS A 388 -1.37 39.76 6.76
CA LYS A 388 -0.09 40.40 7.12
C LYS A 388 0.84 39.41 7.83
N HIS A 389 0.31 38.56 8.69
CA HIS A 389 1.09 37.52 9.39
C HIS A 389 1.41 36.35 8.47
N TYR A 390 0.48 35.97 7.59
CA TYR A 390 0.71 34.94 6.58
C TYR A 390 1.86 35.35 5.64
N ALA A 391 1.91 36.62 5.21
CA ALA A 391 3.03 37.17 4.46
C ALA A 391 4.36 37.12 5.25
N ARG A 392 4.33 37.38 6.56
CA ARG A 392 5.53 37.26 7.42
C ARG A 392 6.01 35.80 7.54
N ALA A 393 5.09 34.85 7.69
CA ALA A 393 5.41 33.42 7.73
C ALA A 393 6.07 32.95 6.43
N HIS A 394 5.55 33.39 5.27
CA HIS A 394 6.20 33.12 3.98
C HIS A 394 7.53 33.85 3.81
N GLY A 395 7.70 35.05 4.38
CA GLY A 395 9.01 35.70 4.47
C GLY A 395 10.02 34.88 5.29
N LEU A 396 9.57 34.28 6.40
CA LEU A 396 10.40 33.37 7.20
C LEU A 396 10.71 32.06 6.44
N LEU A 397 9.77 31.51 5.68
CA LEU A 397 10.03 30.38 4.78
C LEU A 397 11.10 30.71 3.75
N ALA A 398 11.05 31.91 3.14
CA ALA A 398 12.09 32.34 2.21
C ALA A 398 13.46 32.42 2.89
N ALA A 399 13.52 32.91 4.13
CA ALA A 399 14.75 33.00 4.91
C ALA A 399 15.29 31.62 5.35
N LYS A 400 14.42 30.64 5.58
CA LYS A 400 14.79 29.26 5.98
C LYS A 400 15.09 28.34 4.81
N SER A 401 14.70 28.72 3.59
CA SER A 401 14.90 27.90 2.41
C SER A 401 16.38 27.68 2.12
N THR A 402 16.76 26.42 1.91
CA THR A 402 18.12 26.02 1.51
C THR A 402 18.34 26.08 0.01
N THR A 403 17.29 26.36 -0.78
CA THR A 403 17.34 26.44 -2.24
C THR A 403 16.83 27.79 -2.75
N PHE A 404 17.39 28.27 -3.87
CA PHE A 404 16.88 29.48 -4.54
C PHE A 404 15.45 29.28 -5.06
N THR A 405 15.11 28.08 -5.54
CA THR A 405 13.76 27.73 -5.99
C THR A 405 12.75 27.87 -4.85
N GLY A 406 13.03 27.30 -3.68
CA GLY A 406 12.16 27.41 -2.51
C GLY A 406 12.04 28.85 -1.99
N ALA A 407 13.15 29.59 -1.95
CA ALA A 407 13.16 30.98 -1.52
C ALA A 407 12.35 31.87 -2.46
N GLY A 408 12.51 31.67 -3.78
CA GLY A 408 11.75 32.39 -4.81
C GLY A 408 10.25 32.07 -4.79
N ALA A 409 9.88 30.80 -4.56
CA ALA A 409 8.48 30.40 -4.43
C ALA A 409 7.81 31.08 -3.22
N ALA A 410 8.46 31.07 -2.06
CA ALA A 410 7.96 31.74 -0.86
C ALA A 410 7.86 33.27 -1.05
N ALA A 411 8.87 33.90 -1.65
CA ALA A 411 8.84 35.33 -1.96
C ALA A 411 7.72 35.71 -2.95
N THR A 412 7.42 34.84 -3.91
CA THR A 412 6.31 35.04 -4.86
C THR A 412 4.97 35.09 -4.13
N ILE A 413 4.76 34.21 -3.14
CA ILE A 413 3.55 34.23 -2.30
C ILE A 413 3.45 35.54 -1.52
N VAL A 414 4.55 36.03 -0.94
CA VAL A 414 4.57 37.34 -0.25
C VAL A 414 4.14 38.47 -1.20
N LEU A 415 4.73 38.54 -2.40
CA LEU A 415 4.37 39.55 -3.39
C LEU A 415 2.92 39.44 -3.86
N HIS A 416 2.41 38.20 -3.97
CA HIS A 416 1.01 37.95 -4.30
C HIS A 416 0.10 38.49 -3.20
N ILE A 417 0.33 38.14 -1.93
CA ILE A 417 -0.47 38.65 -0.80
C ILE A 417 -0.46 40.19 -0.77
N VAL A 418 0.68 40.84 -1.02
CA VAL A 418 0.76 42.31 -1.06
C VAL A 418 -0.11 42.89 -2.17
N ARG A 419 -0.12 42.29 -3.36
CA ARG A 419 -0.98 42.72 -4.48
C ARG A 419 -2.45 42.44 -4.21
N GLU A 420 -2.79 41.23 -3.81
CA GLU A 420 -4.15 40.78 -3.52
C GLU A 420 -4.78 41.56 -2.36
N SER A 421 -3.97 42.00 -1.39
CA SER A 421 -4.47 42.82 -0.26
C SER A 421 -5.13 44.13 -0.72
N GLN A 422 -4.75 44.67 -1.89
CA GLN A 422 -5.40 45.84 -2.47
C GLN A 422 -6.80 45.51 -3.00
N MET A 423 -6.95 44.35 -3.66
CA MET A 423 -8.26 43.86 -4.10
C MET A 423 -9.14 43.46 -2.91
N HIS A 424 -8.57 42.95 -1.83
CA HIS A 424 -9.30 42.69 -0.58
C HIS A 424 -9.85 43.97 0.04
N VAL A 425 -9.08 45.07 0.02
CA VAL A 425 -9.52 46.40 0.47
C VAL A 425 -10.67 46.91 -0.41
N GLU A 426 -10.57 46.77 -1.73
CA GLU A 426 -11.65 47.14 -2.66
C GLU A 426 -12.91 46.29 -2.44
N TYR A 427 -12.74 44.99 -2.18
CA TYR A 427 -13.82 44.06 -1.87
C TYR A 427 -14.51 44.45 -0.55
N CYS A 428 -13.75 44.74 0.50
CA CYS A 428 -14.25 45.27 1.77
C CYS A 428 -15.03 46.60 1.58
N GLY A 429 -14.60 47.44 0.64
CA GLY A 429 -15.30 48.67 0.27
C GLY A 429 -16.73 48.44 -0.23
N LYS A 430 -17.01 47.32 -0.93
CA LYS A 430 -18.37 46.93 -1.34
C LYS A 430 -19.28 46.61 -0.15
N TRP A 431 -18.70 46.31 1.00
CA TRP A 431 -19.39 46.05 2.26
C TRP A 431 -19.39 47.27 3.21
N GLY A 432 -19.01 48.45 2.71
CA GLY A 432 -19.02 49.70 3.48
C GLY A 432 -17.84 49.87 4.43
N VAL A 433 -16.81 49.03 4.35
CA VAL A 433 -15.61 49.15 5.18
C VAL A 433 -14.58 50.06 4.50
N THR A 434 -14.14 51.09 5.21
CA THR A 434 -13.10 52.01 4.68
C THR A 434 -11.68 51.46 4.88
N PRO A 435 -10.70 51.85 4.06
CA PRO A 435 -9.29 51.48 4.28
C PRO A 435 -8.77 51.90 5.67
N GLY A 436 -9.15 53.08 6.16
CA GLY A 436 -8.78 53.55 7.50
C GLY A 436 -9.36 52.70 8.63
N GLU A 437 -10.58 52.16 8.46
CA GLU A 437 -11.15 51.19 9.39
C GLU A 437 -10.38 49.86 9.39
N LEU A 438 -9.96 49.36 8.22
CA LEU A 438 -9.15 48.13 8.14
C LEU A 438 -7.79 48.29 8.83
N GLU A 439 -7.15 49.45 8.66
CA GLU A 439 -5.86 49.73 9.29
C GLU A 439 -5.94 49.87 10.81
N THR A 440 -7.06 50.38 11.32
CA THR A 440 -7.28 50.62 12.76
C THR A 440 -8.05 49.49 13.46
N THR A 441 -8.47 48.46 12.74
CA THR A 441 -9.17 47.29 13.30
C THR A 441 -8.25 46.59 14.32
N PRO A 442 -8.71 46.36 15.56
CA PRO A 442 -7.93 45.63 16.54
C PRO A 442 -7.81 44.14 16.17
N GLU A 443 -6.62 43.58 16.37
CA GLU A 443 -6.39 42.13 16.27
C GLU A 443 -7.14 41.39 17.38
N LEU A 444 -7.96 40.40 17.00
CA LEU A 444 -8.71 39.60 17.97
C LEU A 444 -7.93 38.37 18.46
N PRO A 445 -8.30 37.80 19.62
CA PRO A 445 -7.59 36.67 20.21
C PRO A 445 -7.44 35.45 19.28
N ALA A 446 -8.44 35.13 18.45
CA ALA A 446 -8.36 34.02 17.51
C ALA A 446 -7.30 34.27 16.42
N THR A 447 -7.34 35.46 15.79
CA THR A 447 -6.33 35.91 14.81
C THR A 447 -4.92 35.90 15.41
N ALA A 448 -4.77 36.45 16.62
CA ALA A 448 -3.49 36.47 17.32
C ALA A 448 -3.01 35.05 17.63
N ALA A 449 -3.84 34.19 18.22
CA ALA A 449 -3.46 32.82 18.57
C ALA A 449 -2.97 32.05 17.35
N TYR A 450 -3.67 32.18 16.23
CA TYR A 450 -3.28 31.49 15.00
C TYR A 450 -1.97 32.02 14.42
N ALA A 451 -1.88 33.34 14.23
CA ALA A 451 -0.67 33.97 13.71
C ALA A 451 0.57 33.71 14.58
N ARG A 452 0.43 33.76 15.90
CA ARG A 452 1.54 33.49 16.83
C ARG A 452 1.95 32.04 16.81
N TYR A 453 1.01 31.11 16.70
CA TYR A 453 1.34 29.68 16.61
C TYR A 453 2.15 29.37 15.35
N ILE A 454 1.72 29.85 14.17
CA ILE A 454 2.47 29.67 12.91
C ILE A 454 3.89 30.21 13.05
N MET A 455 4.04 31.43 13.58
CA MET A 455 5.36 32.05 13.72
C MET A 455 6.23 31.32 14.74
N ASP A 456 5.67 30.85 15.85
CA ASP A 456 6.40 30.10 16.88
C ASP A 456 6.92 28.76 16.34
N VAL A 457 6.05 28.00 15.65
CA VAL A 457 6.45 26.78 14.92
C VAL A 457 7.53 27.11 13.89
N GLY A 458 7.37 28.21 13.16
CA GLY A 458 8.37 28.68 12.20
C GLY A 458 9.72 28.98 12.83
N TYR A 459 9.77 29.69 13.96
CA TYR A 459 11.02 30.06 14.61
C TYR A 459 11.73 28.85 15.22
N GLN A 460 11.00 27.97 15.90
CA GLN A 460 11.55 26.78 16.58
C GLN A 460 11.88 25.64 15.60
N GLY A 461 11.14 25.54 14.49
CA GLY A 461 11.19 24.45 13.54
C GLY A 461 12.05 24.70 12.30
N ASP A 462 12.07 23.71 11.41
CA ASP A 462 12.66 23.81 10.07
C ASP A 462 11.69 24.41 9.04
N ASP A 463 12.11 24.45 7.78
CA ASP A 463 11.27 24.89 6.68
C ASP A 463 10.02 24.01 6.50
N PHE A 464 10.18 22.68 6.64
CA PHE A 464 9.11 21.74 6.35
C PHE A 464 7.95 21.83 7.34
N ILE A 465 8.23 21.91 8.64
CA ILE A 465 7.17 22.05 9.64
C ILE A 465 6.46 23.40 9.54
N LEU A 466 7.15 24.45 9.07
CA LEU A 466 6.52 25.74 8.76
C LEU A 466 5.64 25.67 7.51
N ILE A 467 6.04 24.91 6.48
CA ILE A 467 5.17 24.61 5.32
C ILE A 467 3.86 23.94 5.80
N ILE A 468 3.95 22.98 6.72
CA ILE A 468 2.76 22.32 7.28
C ILE A 468 1.90 23.30 8.10
N ALA A 469 2.52 24.17 8.88
CA ALA A 469 1.81 25.15 9.69
C ALA A 469 0.95 26.12 8.85
N VAL A 470 1.42 26.51 7.66
CA VAL A 470 0.67 27.40 6.75
C VAL A 470 -0.29 26.64 5.83
N ALA A 471 -0.15 25.32 5.68
CA ALA A 471 -0.91 24.53 4.70
C ALA A 471 -2.41 24.47 4.98
N SER A 472 -2.85 24.50 6.25
CA SER A 472 -4.28 24.35 6.58
C SER A 472 -5.17 25.47 6.05
N CYS A 473 -4.61 26.69 5.94
CA CYS A 473 -5.26 27.83 5.31
C CYS A 473 -5.47 27.58 3.81
N LEU A 474 -4.39 27.27 3.08
CA LEU A 474 -4.44 27.01 1.64
C LEU A 474 -5.39 25.86 1.28
N LEU A 475 -5.24 24.71 1.95
CA LEU A 475 -5.99 23.50 1.62
C LEU A 475 -7.48 23.63 1.98
N GLY A 476 -7.79 24.19 3.16
CA GLY A 476 -9.17 24.26 3.62
C GLY A 476 -10.02 25.24 2.83
N TYR A 477 -9.49 26.42 2.53
CA TYR A 477 -10.19 27.39 1.68
C TYR A 477 -10.43 26.85 0.26
N ALA A 478 -9.45 26.11 -0.29
CA ALA A 478 -9.60 25.46 -1.59
C ALA A 478 -10.68 24.37 -1.59
N GLU A 479 -10.71 23.53 -0.55
CA GLU A 479 -11.71 22.47 -0.39
C GLU A 479 -13.11 23.06 -0.27
N VAL A 480 -13.28 24.08 0.59
CA VAL A 480 -14.56 24.78 0.76
C VAL A 480 -14.99 25.43 -0.55
N GLY A 481 -14.13 26.25 -1.18
CA GLY A 481 -14.45 26.95 -2.42
C GLY A 481 -14.86 25.99 -3.54
N LYS A 482 -14.08 24.94 -3.77
CA LYS A 482 -14.35 23.92 -4.79
C LYS A 482 -15.66 23.19 -4.54
N ARG A 483 -15.91 22.76 -3.30
CA ARG A 483 -17.14 22.07 -2.90
C ARG A 483 -18.37 22.95 -3.09
N LEU A 484 -18.31 24.21 -2.64
CA LEU A 484 -19.44 25.14 -2.75
C LEU A 484 -19.73 25.51 -4.21
N LEU A 485 -18.69 25.71 -5.03
CA LEU A 485 -18.85 25.99 -6.45
C LEU A 485 -19.44 24.79 -7.20
N ALA A 486 -18.96 23.57 -6.93
CA ALA A 486 -19.51 22.33 -7.50
C ALA A 486 -20.98 22.09 -7.08
N ALA A 487 -21.36 22.51 -5.87
CA ALA A 487 -22.73 22.45 -5.38
C ALA A 487 -23.65 23.55 -5.96
N GLY A 488 -23.12 24.46 -6.79
CA GLY A 488 -23.89 25.55 -7.40
C GLY A 488 -24.30 26.65 -6.41
N ALA A 489 -23.56 26.85 -5.32
CA ALA A 489 -23.88 27.85 -4.30
C ALA A 489 -23.69 29.31 -4.77
N ASN A 490 -23.02 29.53 -5.92
CA ASN A 490 -22.71 30.83 -6.52
C ASN A 490 -23.90 31.44 -7.31
N THR A 491 -25.12 31.36 -6.76
CA THR A 491 -26.33 31.89 -7.40
C THR A 491 -26.33 33.42 -7.45
N GLU A 492 -27.03 34.02 -8.43
CA GLU A 492 -27.14 35.49 -8.59
C GLU A 492 -27.70 36.22 -7.35
N GLY A 493 -28.47 35.53 -6.50
CA GLY A 493 -29.02 36.09 -5.26
C GLY A 493 -28.13 35.93 -4.02
N ASN A 494 -27.01 35.20 -4.13
CA ASN A 494 -26.12 34.98 -2.99
C ASN A 494 -25.15 36.17 -2.86
N PRO A 495 -25.19 36.96 -1.76
CA PRO A 495 -24.29 38.10 -1.60
C PRO A 495 -22.81 37.70 -1.49
N TYR A 496 -22.52 36.43 -1.22
CA TYR A 496 -21.17 35.87 -1.10
C TYR A 496 -20.68 35.18 -2.38
N LYS A 497 -21.43 35.28 -3.48
CA LYS A 497 -21.10 34.67 -4.78
C LYS A 497 -19.64 34.85 -5.17
N ARG A 498 -19.12 36.07 -5.06
CA ARG A 498 -17.74 36.39 -5.47
C ARG A 498 -16.69 35.62 -4.66
N TRP A 499 -16.89 35.49 -3.34
CA TRP A 499 -15.99 34.73 -2.47
C TRP A 499 -15.95 33.26 -2.90
N ILE A 500 -17.12 32.67 -3.21
CA ILE A 500 -17.23 31.28 -3.67
C ILE A 500 -16.49 31.09 -5.01
N GLU A 501 -16.64 32.04 -5.93
CA GLU A 501 -15.98 32.02 -7.24
C GLU A 501 -14.46 32.18 -7.15
N ASP A 502 -13.97 33.05 -6.25
CA ASP A 502 -12.53 33.29 -6.11
C ASP A 502 -11.82 32.05 -5.53
N TYR A 503 -12.34 31.46 -4.45
CA TYR A 503 -11.72 30.27 -3.82
C TYR A 503 -12.01 28.96 -4.57
N GLY A 504 -13.16 28.85 -5.24
CA GLY A 504 -13.51 27.71 -6.09
C GLY A 504 -12.91 27.78 -7.50
N GLY A 505 -12.43 28.96 -7.91
CA GLY A 505 -11.96 29.26 -9.25
C GLY A 505 -10.60 28.66 -9.59
N ILE A 506 -10.30 28.61 -10.90
CA ILE A 506 -9.11 27.95 -11.45
C ILE A 506 -7.82 28.49 -10.83
N GLU A 507 -7.70 29.81 -10.65
CA GLU A 507 -6.47 30.45 -10.17
C GLU A 507 -6.08 29.98 -8.75
N PHE A 508 -7.04 29.98 -7.82
CA PHE A 508 -6.81 29.54 -6.44
C PHE A 508 -6.57 28.02 -6.36
N GLN A 509 -7.30 27.24 -7.17
CA GLN A 509 -7.12 25.79 -7.24
C GLN A 509 -5.75 25.40 -7.83
N GLU A 510 -5.24 26.14 -8.81
CA GLU A 510 -3.88 25.94 -9.32
C GLU A 510 -2.79 26.32 -8.30
N ALA A 511 -2.99 27.39 -7.53
CA ALA A 511 -2.10 27.75 -6.43
C ALA A 511 -2.07 26.66 -5.36
N THR A 512 -3.24 26.10 -5.03
CA THR A 512 -3.38 24.98 -4.10
C THR A 512 -2.65 23.73 -4.60
N ARG A 513 -2.79 23.39 -5.89
CA ARG A 513 -2.08 22.26 -6.49
C ARG A 513 -0.56 22.43 -6.38
N ARG A 514 -0.03 23.62 -6.65
CA ARG A 514 1.40 23.91 -6.46
C ARG A 514 1.84 23.73 -5.00
N GLY A 515 1.01 24.13 -4.04
CA GLY A 515 1.26 23.92 -2.61
C GLY A 515 1.31 22.43 -2.23
N ILE A 516 0.39 21.63 -2.77
CA ILE A 516 0.37 20.17 -2.63
C ILE A 516 1.66 19.57 -3.22
N ASP A 517 2.01 19.92 -4.45
CA ASP A 517 3.21 19.42 -5.13
C ASP A 517 4.49 19.71 -4.31
N VAL A 518 4.59 20.89 -3.68
CA VAL A 518 5.73 21.24 -2.81
C VAL A 518 5.79 20.34 -1.58
N MET A 519 4.67 20.07 -0.91
CA MET A 519 4.63 19.20 0.27
C MET A 519 5.01 17.76 -0.09
N GLU A 520 4.48 17.23 -1.19
CA GLU A 520 4.80 15.88 -1.68
C GLU A 520 6.28 15.76 -2.07
N GLN A 521 6.81 16.74 -2.80
CA GLN A 521 8.23 16.76 -3.17
C GLN A 521 9.13 16.82 -1.94
N ARG A 522 8.80 17.63 -0.93
CA ARG A 522 9.58 17.72 0.31
C ARG A 522 9.56 16.41 1.09
N ALA A 523 8.40 15.77 1.20
CA ALA A 523 8.24 14.46 1.84
C ALA A 523 8.97 13.35 1.08
N ALA A 524 9.04 13.42 -0.25
CA ALA A 524 9.76 12.43 -1.07
C ALA A 524 11.28 12.62 -1.00
N GLN A 525 11.77 13.86 -0.99
CA GLN A 525 13.21 14.17 -0.90
C GLN A 525 13.81 13.82 0.46
N ASP A 526 13.01 13.95 1.53
CA ASP A 526 13.41 13.69 2.92
C ASP A 526 12.27 12.99 3.66
N PRO A 527 12.10 11.67 3.45
CA PRO A 527 10.99 10.92 4.03
C PRO A 527 10.99 10.99 5.56
N PRO A 528 9.90 11.47 6.19
CA PRO A 528 9.87 11.61 7.63
C PRO A 528 9.89 10.23 8.31
N SER A 529 10.66 10.12 9.40
CA SER A 529 10.53 9.00 10.34
C SER A 529 9.15 9.02 11.01
N ALA A 530 8.75 7.91 11.67
CA ALA A 530 7.46 7.85 12.37
C ALA A 530 7.30 8.98 13.39
N HIS A 531 8.35 9.23 14.16
CA HIS A 531 8.40 10.33 15.12
C HIS A 531 8.30 11.69 14.43
N ARG A 532 9.03 11.90 13.33
CA ARG A 532 8.98 13.17 12.60
C ARG A 532 7.60 13.40 11.99
N PHE A 533 6.96 12.37 11.46
CA PHE A 533 5.63 12.48 10.88
C PHE A 533 4.58 12.80 11.94
N ALA A 534 4.65 12.18 13.12
CA ALA A 534 3.78 12.53 14.25
C ALA A 534 3.90 14.02 14.64
N GLN A 535 5.12 14.59 14.65
CA GLN A 535 5.31 16.02 14.89
C GLN A 535 4.65 16.91 13.83
N LEU A 536 4.69 16.49 12.55
CA LEU A 536 4.01 17.21 11.46
C LEU A 536 2.49 17.13 11.62
N GLN A 537 1.97 15.97 12.01
CA GLN A 537 0.54 15.77 12.28
C GLN A 537 0.06 16.63 13.46
N ASP A 538 0.84 16.74 14.54
CA ASP A 538 0.49 17.58 15.69
C ASP A 538 0.36 19.06 15.31
N VAL A 539 1.30 19.57 14.50
CA VAL A 539 1.24 20.96 13.99
C VAL A 539 0.05 21.15 13.06
N TRP A 540 -0.16 20.20 12.14
CA TRP A 540 -1.31 20.20 11.23
C TRP A 540 -2.63 20.26 11.99
N GLU A 541 -2.85 19.34 12.93
CA GLU A 541 -4.09 19.27 13.73
C GLU A 541 -4.30 20.58 14.50
N ARG A 542 -3.23 21.13 15.07
CA ARG A 542 -3.31 22.38 15.83
C ARG A 542 -3.71 23.55 14.94
N CYS A 543 -3.16 23.66 13.73
CA CYS A 543 -3.54 24.69 12.78
C CYS A 543 -4.99 24.51 12.28
N VAL A 544 -5.46 23.28 12.02
CA VAL A 544 -6.87 23.02 11.67
C VAL A 544 -7.82 23.47 12.80
N ARG A 545 -7.47 23.25 14.07
CA ARG A 545 -8.25 23.76 15.22
C ARG A 545 -8.25 25.30 15.28
N LEU A 546 -7.14 25.94 14.94
CA LEU A 546 -7.03 27.40 14.91
C LEU A 546 -7.86 28.01 13.77
N GLU A 547 -7.95 27.35 12.63
CA GLU A 547 -8.86 27.72 11.53
C GLU A 547 -10.34 27.63 11.94
N ILE A 548 -10.74 26.57 12.64
CA ILE A 548 -12.09 26.48 13.23
C ILE A 548 -12.33 27.66 14.17
N GLY A 549 -11.37 27.97 15.05
CA GLY A 549 -11.43 29.12 15.93
C GLY A 549 -11.53 30.46 15.19
N PHE A 550 -10.93 30.56 14.01
CA PHE A 550 -11.01 31.73 13.15
C PHE A 550 -12.42 31.89 12.55
N TRP A 551 -13.04 30.80 12.09
CA TRP A 551 -14.43 30.82 11.64
C TRP A 551 -15.44 31.05 12.77
N ASP A 552 -15.19 30.50 13.95
CA ASP A 552 -15.98 30.73 15.16
C ASP A 552 -16.01 32.21 15.55
N MET A 553 -14.86 32.88 15.45
CA MET A 553 -14.77 34.33 15.59
C MET A 553 -15.59 35.05 14.51
N GLY A 554 -15.55 34.59 13.26
CA GLY A 554 -16.42 35.13 12.21
C GLY A 554 -17.93 35.01 12.47
N LEU A 555 -18.36 34.04 13.29
CA LEU A 555 -19.77 33.84 13.65
C LEU A 555 -20.26 34.69 14.83
N LYS A 556 -19.34 35.28 15.61
CA LYS A 556 -19.67 35.96 16.88
C LYS A 556 -19.14 37.39 16.83
N ILE A 557 -20.03 38.36 16.96
CA ILE A 557 -19.68 39.79 17.07
C ILE A 557 -19.52 40.19 18.53
#